data_AF-A0AAV9B9Q8-F1
#
_entry.id   AF-A0AAV9B9Q8-F1
#
_cell.length_a   1.000
_cell.length_b   1.000
_cell.length_c   1.000
_cell.angle_alpha   90.00
_cell.angle_beta   90.00
_cell.angle_gamma   90.00
#
_symmetry.space_group_name_H-M   'P 1'
#
loop_
_entity.id
_entity.type
_entity.pdbx_description
1 polymer ?
#
loop_
_entity_poly.entity_id
_entity_poly.type
_entity_poly.pdbx_seq_one_letter_code
_entity_poly.pdbx_strand_id
1 'polypeptide(L)'
;MYRERGGSKSEMGPIDRKRINDALDKQLERSSPSTSKGGLNGKERDSININRLSVPSTSSGKHPAATDHHHRDSHNPPSAAASLSKKKCSDEESETDSEESDVSGSDGDDTSWISWFCNLRGNEFFCEVDDEYIQDDFNLCGLSGQVPYYDYALDLILDVESSHGDMFTEEQNELVESAAEMLYGLIHVRYILTSKGMAAMLDKYKNYDFGRCPRVYCCGQPCLPVGQSDIPRSSTVKIYCPKCEDIYYPRSKYQGNIDGAYFGTTFPHLFLMTYGHLKPQKASQSYVPRIFGFKIHRP
;
A
#
# COMPACT_ATOMS: atom_id res chain seq x y z
N MET A 1 17.65 -18.30 41.83
CA MET A 1 19.10 -18.25 41.59
C MET A 1 19.29 -17.47 40.31
N TYR A 2 20.09 -16.40 40.31
CA TYR A 2 20.43 -15.72 39.06
C TYR A 2 21.43 -16.57 38.27
N ARG A 3 21.31 -16.58 36.94
CA ARG A 3 22.26 -17.20 36.03
C ARG A 3 22.43 -16.29 34.84
N GLU A 4 23.51 -15.52 34.84
CA GLU A 4 23.86 -14.64 33.72
C GLU A 4 24.10 -15.49 32.47
N ARG A 5 23.60 -15.02 31.32
CA ARG A 5 23.90 -15.58 30.00
C ARG A 5 24.61 -14.48 29.22
N GLY A 6 25.95 -14.57 29.14
CA GLY A 6 26.74 -13.62 28.39
C GLY A 6 26.48 -13.76 26.89
N GLY A 7 26.37 -12.63 26.18
CA GLY A 7 26.20 -12.62 24.73
C GLY A 7 27.47 -13.03 24.00
N SER A 8 27.38 -14.08 23.19
CA SER A 8 28.30 -14.32 22.07
C SER A 8 27.61 -13.86 20.79
N LYS A 9 28.29 -13.07 19.96
CA LYS A 9 27.86 -12.91 18.56
C LYS A 9 28.09 -14.24 17.83
N SER A 10 27.05 -14.79 17.23
CA SER A 10 27.10 -15.92 16.30
C SER A 10 26.98 -15.43 14.86
N GLU A 11 27.74 -16.02 13.94
CA GLU A 11 27.71 -15.66 12.51
C GLU A 11 26.70 -16.56 11.77
N MET A 12 25.76 -15.95 11.04
CA MET A 12 24.63 -16.68 10.44
C MET A 12 25.05 -17.72 9.40
N GLY A 13 24.45 -18.91 9.46
CA GLY A 13 24.79 -20.05 8.61
C GLY A 13 24.56 -19.81 7.10
N PRO A 14 25.41 -20.35 6.19
CA PRO A 14 25.25 -20.16 4.74
C PRO A 14 23.95 -20.71 4.13
N ILE A 15 23.27 -21.63 4.82
CA ILE A 15 22.07 -22.32 4.31
C ILE A 15 20.84 -21.41 4.46
N ASP A 16 20.68 -20.77 5.61
CA ASP A 16 19.52 -19.91 5.90
C ASP A 16 19.68 -18.52 5.26
N ARG A 17 20.93 -18.03 5.14
CA ARG A 17 21.27 -16.91 4.26
C ARG A 17 20.82 -17.14 2.82
N LYS A 18 20.83 -18.38 2.31
CA LYS A 18 20.28 -18.69 0.97
C LYS A 18 18.75 -18.64 0.96
N ARG A 19 18.07 -19.16 2.00
CA ARG A 19 16.59 -19.18 2.07
C ARG A 19 15.97 -17.78 2.05
N ILE A 20 16.56 -16.83 2.78
CA ILE A 20 16.08 -15.43 2.82
C ILE A 20 16.18 -14.78 1.42
N ASN A 21 17.28 -15.03 0.70
CA ASN A 21 17.47 -14.55 -0.67
C ASN A 21 16.55 -15.27 -1.69
N ASP A 22 16.43 -16.61 -1.60
CA ASP A 22 15.51 -17.39 -2.45
C ASP A 22 14.04 -16.94 -2.25
N ALA A 23 13.66 -16.50 -1.04
CA ALA A 23 12.33 -15.95 -0.73
C ALA A 23 12.12 -14.53 -1.31
N LEU A 24 13.15 -13.69 -1.28
CA LEU A 24 13.16 -12.37 -1.90
C LEU A 24 12.91 -12.49 -3.41
N ASP A 25 13.61 -13.40 -4.09
CA ASP A 25 13.44 -13.68 -5.53
C ASP A 25 12.05 -14.24 -5.85
N LYS A 26 11.55 -15.23 -5.07
CA LYS A 26 10.18 -15.78 -5.21
C LYS A 26 9.10 -14.69 -5.13
N GLN A 27 9.30 -13.63 -4.32
CA GLN A 27 8.37 -12.48 -4.21
C GLN A 27 8.50 -11.48 -5.38
N LEU A 28 9.71 -11.26 -5.89
CA LEU A 28 9.97 -10.41 -7.05
C LEU A 28 9.32 -10.97 -8.33
N GLU A 29 9.44 -12.29 -8.58
CA GLU A 29 8.79 -12.93 -9.73
C GLU A 29 7.26 -12.83 -9.66
N ARG A 30 6.65 -13.12 -8.50
CA ARG A 30 5.20 -13.01 -8.28
C ARG A 30 4.65 -11.59 -8.44
N SER A 31 5.50 -10.57 -8.40
CA SER A 31 5.10 -9.16 -8.46
C SER A 31 4.94 -8.59 -9.88
N SER A 32 5.28 -9.35 -10.93
CA SER A 32 5.40 -8.83 -12.31
C SER A 32 4.14 -9.03 -13.17
N PRO A 33 3.41 -7.97 -13.59
CA PRO A 33 2.28 -8.08 -14.52
C PRO A 33 2.81 -8.16 -15.96
N SER A 34 2.69 -9.32 -16.60
CA SER A 34 3.19 -9.56 -17.96
C SER A 34 2.49 -8.67 -19.00
N THR A 35 3.21 -7.69 -19.56
CA THR A 35 2.69 -6.78 -20.59
C THR A 35 2.61 -7.47 -21.95
N SER A 36 1.39 -7.75 -22.42
CA SER A 36 1.16 -8.46 -23.68
C SER A 36 1.52 -7.62 -24.90
N LYS A 37 2.64 -7.91 -25.57
CA LYS A 37 2.88 -7.44 -26.95
C LYS A 37 2.09 -8.31 -27.93
N GLY A 38 1.20 -7.68 -28.70
CA GLY A 38 0.38 -8.38 -29.70
C GLY A 38 1.14 -8.76 -30.97
N GLY A 39 0.82 -9.92 -31.54
CA GLY A 39 1.23 -10.36 -32.87
C GLY A 39 0.02 -10.86 -33.66
N LEU A 40 -0.02 -10.59 -34.97
CA LEU A 40 -1.18 -10.88 -35.83
C LEU A 40 -1.00 -12.16 -36.66
N ASN A 41 -2.17 -12.74 -37.01
CA ASN A 41 -2.43 -13.83 -37.97
C ASN A 41 -2.48 -15.27 -37.43
N GLY A 42 -3.59 -15.93 -37.79
CA GLY A 42 -3.87 -17.35 -37.54
C GLY A 42 -5.37 -17.58 -37.70
N LYS A 43 -5.79 -18.14 -38.84
CA LYS A 43 -7.19 -18.58 -39.03
C LYS A 43 -7.31 -20.00 -38.48
N GLU A 44 -8.38 -20.28 -37.74
CA GLU A 44 -9.33 -21.29 -38.19
C GLU A 44 -10.71 -21.10 -37.56
N ARG A 45 -11.72 -21.77 -38.13
CA ARG A 45 -13.08 -21.89 -37.59
C ARG A 45 -13.22 -23.28 -37.00
N ASP A 46 -14.00 -23.41 -35.94
CA ASP A 46 -15.12 -24.35 -36.04
C ASP A 46 -16.35 -23.92 -35.24
N SER A 47 -17.47 -24.63 -35.41
CA SER A 47 -18.83 -24.08 -35.19
C SER A 47 -19.79 -25.05 -34.49
N ILE A 48 -20.57 -24.55 -33.52
CA ILE A 48 -21.91 -25.04 -33.07
C ILE A 48 -22.45 -23.96 -32.07
N ASN A 49 -23.71 -23.53 -31.95
CA ASN A 49 -24.93 -23.35 -32.79
C ASN A 49 -26.19 -23.52 -31.88
N ILE A 50 -27.37 -23.01 -32.31
CA ILE A 50 -28.69 -22.97 -31.62
C ILE A 50 -28.75 -21.91 -30.50
N ASN A 51 -29.75 -21.02 -30.38
CA ASN A 51 -30.80 -20.45 -31.26
C ASN A 51 -31.10 -19.02 -30.70
N ARG A 52 -31.56 -17.97 -31.40
CA ARG A 52 -32.43 -17.76 -32.58
C ARG A 52 -33.96 -17.72 -32.31
N LEU A 53 -34.49 -16.50 -32.22
CA LEU A 53 -35.85 -16.00 -32.59
C LEU A 53 -35.77 -14.45 -32.53
N SER A 54 -36.56 -13.59 -33.20
CA SER A 54 -37.07 -13.52 -34.60
C SER A 54 -37.68 -12.11 -34.81
N VAL A 55 -37.66 -11.54 -36.02
CA VAL A 55 -38.21 -10.19 -36.36
C VAL A 55 -39.59 -10.30 -37.07
N PRO A 56 -40.42 -9.23 -37.15
CA PRO A 56 -40.53 -8.46 -38.41
C PRO A 56 -40.84 -6.93 -38.23
N SER A 57 -41.27 -6.24 -39.32
CA SER A 57 -41.01 -4.80 -39.57
C SER A 57 -42.22 -3.95 -40.06
N THR A 58 -41.96 -2.72 -40.60
CA THR A 58 -42.84 -1.74 -41.32
C THR A 58 -43.57 -0.69 -40.44
N SER A 59 -44.00 0.51 -40.87
CA SER A 59 -44.05 1.22 -42.19
C SER A 59 -43.96 2.78 -42.02
N SER A 60 -43.18 3.55 -42.80
CA SER A 60 -43.55 4.39 -43.99
C SER A 60 -44.15 5.81 -43.77
N GLY A 61 -43.58 6.85 -44.42
CA GLY A 61 -44.08 8.25 -44.50
C GLY A 61 -43.23 9.19 -45.40
N LYS A 62 -43.81 10.28 -45.96
CA LYS A 62 -43.30 11.18 -47.05
C LYS A 62 -44.00 12.58 -46.96
N HIS A 63 -43.70 13.72 -47.64
CA HIS A 63 -42.76 14.26 -48.67
C HIS A 63 -42.95 15.83 -48.72
N PRO A 64 -42.45 16.66 -49.70
CA PRO A 64 -41.20 16.69 -50.51
C PRO A 64 -40.51 18.10 -50.68
N ALA A 65 -39.33 18.12 -51.34
CA ALA A 65 -38.78 19.08 -52.34
C ALA A 65 -38.50 20.61 -52.11
N ALA A 66 -37.23 21.00 -52.29
CA ALA A 66 -36.67 22.17 -53.04
C ALA A 66 -35.10 22.09 -52.97
N THR A 67 -34.31 21.92 -54.05
CA THR A 67 -33.64 22.93 -54.93
C THR A 67 -32.84 24.03 -54.17
N ASP A 68 -31.59 24.42 -54.51
CA ASP A 68 -30.86 24.31 -55.80
C ASP A 68 -29.29 24.32 -55.69
N HIS A 69 -28.57 24.54 -56.81
CA HIS A 69 -27.14 24.28 -57.10
C HIS A 69 -26.02 25.22 -56.53
N HIS A 70 -24.79 24.66 -56.55
CA HIS A 70 -23.41 25.22 -56.68
C HIS A 70 -23.11 26.75 -56.54
N HIS A 71 -21.96 27.12 -55.93
CA HIS A 71 -20.61 27.16 -56.55
C HIS A 71 -19.55 27.74 -55.57
N ARG A 72 -18.43 28.27 -56.07
CA ARG A 72 -17.10 28.35 -55.41
C ARG A 72 -16.53 29.79 -55.32
N ASP A 73 -15.54 29.93 -54.45
CA ASP A 73 -14.43 30.92 -54.42
C ASP A 73 -14.61 32.34 -53.81
N SER A 74 -13.66 32.63 -52.91
CA SER A 74 -12.92 33.89 -52.66
C SER A 74 -13.61 35.27 -52.63
N HIS A 75 -13.40 36.03 -51.53
CA HIS A 75 -12.60 37.27 -51.55
C HIS A 75 -12.29 37.79 -50.11
N ASN A 76 -11.25 38.64 -50.02
CA ASN A 76 -10.64 39.32 -48.85
C ASN A 76 -10.06 40.66 -49.41
N PRO A 77 -9.59 41.69 -48.66
CA PRO A 77 -9.53 41.99 -47.21
C PRO A 77 -10.23 43.37 -46.95
N PRO A 78 -9.82 44.37 -46.09
CA PRO A 78 -8.72 44.44 -45.12
C PRO A 78 -8.94 45.20 -43.77
N SER A 79 -7.85 45.22 -42.98
CA SER A 79 -7.39 46.33 -42.12
C SER A 79 -8.04 46.59 -40.75
N ALA A 80 -7.41 46.04 -39.70
CA ALA A 80 -6.79 46.84 -38.63
C ALA A 80 -5.65 46.03 -37.97
N ALA A 81 -4.61 46.69 -37.45
CA ALA A 81 -3.44 46.02 -36.85
C ALA A 81 -3.19 46.47 -35.40
N ALA A 82 -2.85 45.50 -34.54
CA ALA A 82 -2.26 45.70 -33.22
C ALA A 82 -1.38 44.48 -32.88
N SER A 83 -0.31 44.68 -32.11
CA SER A 83 0.89 43.83 -32.21
C SER A 83 1.30 43.11 -30.91
N LEU A 84 1.79 41.87 -31.09
CA LEU A 84 2.85 41.21 -30.30
C LEU A 84 2.68 41.06 -28.77
N SER A 85 2.45 39.82 -28.32
CA SER A 85 3.38 39.12 -27.40
C SER A 85 2.97 37.66 -27.13
N LYS A 86 3.17 36.76 -28.11
CA LYS A 86 3.04 35.31 -27.87
C LYS A 86 4.28 34.77 -27.15
N LYS A 87 4.19 34.56 -25.83
CA LYS A 87 5.15 33.71 -25.11
C LYS A 87 4.70 32.25 -25.22
N LYS A 88 5.35 31.49 -26.11
CA LYS A 88 5.17 30.03 -26.21
C LYS A 88 6.00 29.37 -25.11
N CYS A 89 5.37 28.66 -24.19
CA CYS A 89 6.02 27.58 -23.46
C CYS A 89 5.79 26.30 -24.27
N SER A 90 6.80 25.45 -24.43
CA SER A 90 6.58 24.04 -24.72
C SER A 90 6.50 23.30 -23.39
N ASP A 91 5.71 22.24 -23.38
CA ASP A 91 5.79 21.19 -22.37
C ASP A 91 6.96 20.28 -22.78
N GLU A 92 7.95 20.14 -21.91
CA GLU A 92 9.09 19.24 -22.11
C GLU A 92 8.98 18.12 -21.05
N GLU A 93 8.36 16.99 -21.43
CA GLU A 93 8.25 15.80 -20.57
C GLU A 93 9.64 15.15 -20.45
N SER A 94 10.37 15.45 -19.37
CA SER A 94 11.73 14.95 -19.14
C SER A 94 11.74 13.55 -18.54
N GLU A 95 11.40 12.55 -19.36
CA GLU A 95 11.63 11.13 -19.05
C GLU A 95 13.13 10.91 -18.77
N THR A 96 13.48 10.82 -17.48
CA THR A 96 14.86 10.69 -17.01
C THR A 96 15.09 9.24 -16.62
N ASP A 97 15.39 8.43 -17.62
CA ASP A 97 15.75 7.03 -17.44
C ASP A 97 16.95 6.96 -16.48
N SER A 98 16.70 6.50 -15.25
CA SER A 98 17.64 6.66 -14.14
C SER A 98 18.55 5.45 -14.11
N GLU A 99 19.74 5.63 -14.70
CA GLU A 99 20.74 4.61 -15.02
C GLU A 99 21.03 3.66 -13.84
N GLU A 100 21.27 2.39 -14.18
CA GLU A 100 21.36 1.28 -13.24
C GLU A 100 22.47 1.47 -12.19
N SER A 101 22.07 1.89 -10.98
CA SER A 101 22.98 2.05 -9.85
C SER A 101 23.39 0.69 -9.30
N ASP A 102 24.55 0.19 -9.72
CA ASP A 102 25.21 -0.98 -9.13
C ASP A 102 25.19 -0.91 -7.60
N VAL A 103 24.48 -1.85 -6.97
CA VAL A 103 24.53 -2.01 -5.51
C VAL A 103 25.92 -2.54 -5.16
N SER A 104 26.79 -1.63 -4.72
CA SER A 104 28.07 -1.99 -4.13
C SER A 104 27.82 -2.84 -2.88
N GLY A 105 27.97 -4.16 -3.03
CA GLY A 105 27.76 -5.13 -1.97
C GLY A 105 28.72 -4.88 -0.80
N SER A 106 28.21 -4.22 0.23
CA SER A 106 28.90 -4.02 1.50
C SER A 106 28.56 -5.18 2.42
N ASP A 107 29.29 -6.29 2.29
CA ASP A 107 29.24 -7.40 3.25
C ASP A 107 29.49 -6.87 4.68
N GLY A 108 28.55 -7.08 5.62
CA GLY A 108 28.87 -6.94 7.05
C GLY A 108 27.78 -6.53 8.03
N ASP A 109 26.66 -5.93 7.59
CA ASP A 109 25.51 -5.69 8.48
C ASP A 109 24.51 -6.85 8.35
N ASP A 110 24.62 -7.82 9.28
CA ASP A 110 23.61 -8.88 9.45
C ASP A 110 22.25 -8.23 9.79
N THR A 111 21.39 -8.11 8.78
CA THR A 111 20.08 -7.46 8.89
C THR A 111 19.13 -8.38 9.66
N SER A 112 18.66 -7.93 10.82
CA SER A 112 17.75 -8.72 11.67
C SER A 112 16.41 -9.00 10.99
N TRP A 113 15.73 -10.06 11.40
CA TRP A 113 14.41 -10.43 10.90
C TRP A 113 13.41 -9.25 11.00
N ILE A 114 13.46 -8.51 12.10
CA ILE A 114 12.61 -7.33 12.35
C ILE A 114 12.85 -6.22 11.32
N SER A 115 14.12 -5.90 11.03
CA SER A 115 14.45 -4.84 10.07
C SER A 115 14.20 -5.30 8.63
N TRP A 116 14.51 -6.55 8.30
CA TRP A 116 14.11 -7.17 7.03
C TRP A 116 12.60 -7.07 6.82
N PHE A 117 11.79 -7.53 7.79
CA PHE A 117 10.33 -7.53 7.71
C PHE A 117 9.76 -6.11 7.58
N CYS A 118 10.26 -5.14 8.35
CA CYS A 118 9.78 -3.74 8.29
C CYS A 118 10.13 -3.06 6.95
N ASN A 119 11.21 -3.47 6.29
CA ASN A 119 11.63 -2.93 4.98
C ASN A 119 11.04 -3.71 3.78
N LEU A 120 10.28 -4.79 3.99
CA LEU A 120 9.55 -5.47 2.91
C LEU A 120 8.53 -4.53 2.23
N ARG A 121 8.41 -4.66 0.91
CA ARG A 121 7.50 -3.85 0.09
C ARG A 121 6.04 -4.04 0.51
N GLY A 122 5.40 -2.97 0.97
CA GLY A 122 4.06 -2.95 1.55
C GLY A 122 4.04 -2.79 3.07
N ASN A 123 5.11 -3.17 3.78
CA ASN A 123 5.21 -3.11 5.24
C ASN A 123 5.60 -1.71 5.76
N GLU A 124 5.56 -0.68 4.93
CA GLU A 124 6.06 0.67 5.27
C GLU A 124 5.29 1.37 6.41
N PHE A 125 4.19 0.77 6.88
CA PHE A 125 3.42 1.23 8.05
C PHE A 125 3.97 0.71 9.40
N PHE A 126 4.74 -0.38 9.43
CA PHE A 126 5.32 -0.89 10.68
C PHE A 126 6.45 0.03 11.17
N CYS A 127 6.62 0.13 12.49
CA CYS A 127 7.91 0.47 13.07
C CYS A 127 8.63 -0.82 13.50
N GLU A 128 9.95 -0.76 13.56
CA GLU A 128 10.75 -1.79 14.23
C GLU A 128 10.39 -1.80 15.73
N VAL A 129 10.27 -3.00 16.31
CA VAL A 129 10.00 -3.21 17.74
C VAL A 129 11.30 -3.59 18.42
N ASP A 130 11.67 -2.89 19.49
CA ASP A 130 12.88 -3.15 20.25
C ASP A 130 12.91 -4.57 20.83
N ASP A 131 14.03 -5.29 20.66
CA ASP A 131 14.22 -6.65 21.16
C ASP A 131 13.94 -6.76 22.67
N GLU A 132 14.31 -5.75 23.47
CA GLU A 132 14.07 -5.79 24.92
C GLU A 132 12.59 -5.65 25.31
N TYR A 133 11.73 -5.18 24.40
CA TYR A 133 10.28 -5.22 24.59
C TYR A 133 9.72 -6.62 24.34
N ILE A 134 10.29 -7.34 23.37
CA ILE A 134 9.89 -8.70 22.98
C ILE A 134 10.41 -9.73 23.99
N GLN A 135 11.65 -9.58 24.46
CA GLN A 135 12.29 -10.48 25.44
C GLN A 135 11.66 -10.42 26.85
N ASP A 136 10.75 -9.49 27.11
CA ASP A 136 9.95 -9.44 28.35
C ASP A 136 8.60 -10.14 28.14
N ASP A 137 8.53 -11.39 28.62
CA ASP A 137 7.34 -12.27 28.60
C ASP A 137 6.04 -11.57 29.04
N PHE A 138 6.12 -10.56 29.93
CA PHE A 138 4.96 -9.82 30.38
C PHE A 138 4.26 -9.07 29.23
N ASN A 139 5.04 -8.51 28.30
CA ASN A 139 4.51 -7.81 27.11
C ASN A 139 3.89 -8.79 26.10
N LEU A 140 4.37 -10.04 26.06
CA LEU A 140 3.88 -11.09 25.16
C LEU A 140 2.70 -11.90 25.75
N CYS A 141 2.31 -11.63 27.00
CA CYS A 141 1.30 -12.39 27.73
C CYS A 141 0.02 -12.66 26.90
N GLY A 142 -0.36 -13.93 26.82
CA GLY A 142 -1.56 -14.40 26.10
C GLY A 142 -1.43 -14.57 24.58
N LEU A 143 -0.27 -14.30 23.96
CA LEU A 143 -0.07 -14.51 22.51
C LEU A 143 0.16 -15.98 22.12
N SER A 144 0.80 -16.78 22.98
CA SER A 144 1.05 -18.21 22.75
C SER A 144 -0.20 -19.07 22.61
N GLY A 145 -1.35 -18.61 23.11
CA GLY A 145 -2.66 -19.23 22.88
C GLY A 145 -3.36 -18.81 21.58
N GLN A 146 -2.76 -17.91 20.79
CA GLN A 146 -3.34 -17.31 19.58
C GLN A 146 -2.51 -17.58 18.31
N VAL A 147 -1.21 -17.85 18.46
CA VAL A 147 -0.25 -18.05 17.36
C VAL A 147 0.19 -19.52 17.32
N PRO A 148 0.09 -20.22 16.17
CA PRO A 148 0.65 -21.57 16.02
C PRO A 148 2.18 -21.52 15.98
N TYR A 149 2.88 -22.57 16.42
CA TYR A 149 4.35 -22.62 16.45
C TYR A 149 5.02 -21.45 17.21
N TYR A 150 4.33 -20.86 18.20
CA TYR A 150 4.73 -19.64 18.91
C TYR A 150 6.22 -19.56 19.27
N ASP A 151 6.78 -20.62 19.87
CA ASP A 151 8.18 -20.60 20.33
C ASP A 151 9.17 -20.52 19.15
N TYR A 152 8.96 -21.30 18.08
CA TYR A 152 9.77 -21.25 16.86
C TYR A 152 9.57 -19.92 16.08
N ALA A 153 8.36 -19.35 16.12
CA ALA A 153 8.07 -18.04 15.53
C ALA A 153 8.75 -16.90 16.31
N LEU A 154 8.89 -17.04 17.63
CA LEU A 154 9.57 -16.08 18.50
C LEU A 154 11.10 -16.18 18.36
N ASP A 155 11.65 -17.40 18.31
CA ASP A 155 13.07 -17.65 17.99
C ASP A 155 13.44 -17.01 16.64
N LEU A 156 12.57 -17.13 15.61
CA LEU A 156 12.77 -16.54 14.28
C LEU A 156 12.73 -15.01 14.28
N ILE A 157 11.80 -14.38 15.02
CA ILE A 157 11.72 -12.90 15.12
C ILE A 157 12.96 -12.31 15.80
N LEU A 158 13.57 -13.04 16.75
CA LEU A 158 14.71 -12.60 17.54
C LEU A 158 16.07 -13.09 17.00
N ASP A 159 16.11 -13.64 15.79
CA ASP A 159 17.30 -14.22 15.14
C ASP A 159 18.06 -15.24 16.03
N VAL A 160 17.32 -15.99 16.86
CA VAL A 160 17.86 -17.00 17.76
C VAL A 160 18.13 -18.30 17.00
N GLU A 161 19.37 -18.79 17.05
CA GLU A 161 19.71 -20.11 16.49
C GLU A 161 18.81 -21.20 17.09
N SER A 162 18.00 -21.84 16.24
CA SER A 162 17.00 -22.82 16.68
C SER A 162 17.64 -24.00 17.45
N SER A 163 17.56 -23.94 18.78
CA SER A 163 18.23 -24.90 19.67
C SER A 163 17.66 -26.33 19.64
N HIS A 164 16.64 -26.55 18.82
CA HIS A 164 15.80 -27.74 18.76
C HIS A 164 16.40 -28.87 17.89
N GLY A 165 17.18 -28.53 16.85
CA GLY A 165 17.76 -29.52 15.92
C GLY A 165 16.75 -30.23 15.01
N ASP A 166 15.48 -29.81 15.03
CA ASP A 166 14.38 -30.36 14.23
C ASP A 166 14.53 -29.99 12.75
N MET A 167 14.62 -31.00 11.87
CA MET A 167 14.55 -30.78 10.42
C MET A 167 13.09 -30.66 9.95
N PHE A 168 12.57 -29.44 9.91
CA PHE A 168 11.27 -29.13 9.31
C PHE A 168 11.23 -29.35 7.80
N THR A 169 10.07 -29.77 7.28
CA THR A 169 9.75 -29.77 5.83
C THR A 169 9.58 -28.33 5.31
N GLU A 170 9.66 -28.10 3.99
CA GLU A 170 9.45 -26.76 3.38
C GLU A 170 8.08 -26.18 3.80
N GLU A 171 7.01 -26.98 3.73
CA GLU A 171 5.65 -26.64 4.19
C GLU A 171 5.59 -26.24 5.69
N GLN A 172 6.36 -26.90 6.56
CA GLN A 172 6.43 -26.52 7.97
C GLN A 172 7.18 -25.21 8.19
N ASN A 173 8.21 -24.92 7.40
CA ASN A 173 8.91 -23.62 7.48
C ASN A 173 7.99 -22.48 7.01
N GLU A 174 7.25 -22.65 5.90
CA GLU A 174 6.24 -21.67 5.45
C GLU A 174 5.17 -21.37 6.52
N LEU A 175 4.80 -22.37 7.34
CA LEU A 175 3.88 -22.20 8.47
C LEU A 175 4.50 -21.46 9.67
N VAL A 176 5.81 -21.64 9.93
CA VAL A 176 6.54 -20.89 10.98
C VAL A 176 6.78 -19.44 10.53
N GLU A 177 7.12 -19.20 9.26
CA GLU A 177 7.26 -17.86 8.68
C GLU A 177 5.93 -17.08 8.80
N SER A 178 4.80 -17.68 8.37
CA SER A 178 3.49 -17.03 8.50
C SER A 178 3.03 -16.86 9.96
N ALA A 179 3.51 -17.70 10.87
CA ALA A 179 3.31 -17.51 12.31
C ALA A 179 4.14 -16.34 12.86
N ALA A 180 5.38 -16.14 12.41
CA ALA A 180 6.24 -15.01 12.77
C ALA A 180 5.66 -13.68 12.29
N GLU A 181 5.17 -13.58 11.04
CA GLU A 181 4.45 -12.40 10.55
C GLU A 181 3.25 -12.04 11.44
N MET A 182 2.48 -13.04 11.86
CA MET A 182 1.29 -12.87 12.69
C MET A 182 1.64 -12.52 14.15
N LEU A 183 2.70 -13.13 14.70
CA LEU A 183 3.20 -12.83 16.03
C LEU A 183 3.75 -11.41 16.10
N TYR A 184 4.63 -11.03 15.17
CA TYR A 184 5.18 -9.68 15.09
C TYR A 184 4.08 -8.63 14.95
N GLY A 185 3.06 -8.87 14.13
CA GLY A 185 1.88 -8.01 14.03
C GLY A 185 1.11 -7.85 15.35
N LEU A 186 0.93 -8.94 16.10
CA LEU A 186 0.26 -8.94 17.41
C LEU A 186 1.12 -8.35 18.55
N ILE A 187 2.45 -8.31 18.39
CA ILE A 187 3.38 -7.59 19.25
C ILE A 187 3.33 -6.10 18.93
N HIS A 188 3.41 -5.74 17.64
CA HIS A 188 3.46 -4.38 17.15
C HIS A 188 2.25 -3.54 17.61
N VAL A 189 1.02 -4.08 17.55
CA VAL A 189 -0.18 -3.39 18.06
C VAL A 189 -0.10 -3.06 19.56
N ARG A 190 0.63 -3.86 20.36
CA ARG A 190 0.90 -3.55 21.77
C ARG A 190 2.01 -2.49 21.88
N TYR A 191 3.08 -2.66 21.11
CA TYR A 191 4.26 -1.79 21.14
C TYR A 191 3.97 -0.34 20.78
N ILE A 192 3.15 -0.09 19.74
CA ILE A 192 2.81 1.28 19.29
C ILE A 192 1.94 2.08 20.28
N LEU A 193 1.46 1.44 21.36
CA LEU A 193 0.78 2.08 22.48
C LEU A 193 1.74 2.40 23.65
N THR A 194 3.01 2.00 23.58
CA THR A 194 4.07 2.36 24.53
C THR A 194 4.69 3.72 24.20
N SER A 195 5.44 4.31 25.14
CA SER A 195 6.15 5.57 24.90
C SER A 195 7.24 5.49 23.83
N LYS A 196 7.93 4.33 23.67
CA LYS A 196 8.92 4.14 22.62
C LYS A 196 8.23 3.98 21.25
N GLY A 197 7.27 3.06 21.13
CA GLY A 197 6.54 2.82 19.88
C GLY A 197 5.74 4.04 19.38
N MET A 198 5.14 4.84 20.29
CA MET A 198 4.53 6.11 19.89
C MET A 198 5.54 7.11 19.31
N ALA A 199 6.79 7.12 19.78
CA ALA A 199 7.83 8.00 19.26
C ALA A 199 8.32 7.53 17.87
N ALA A 200 8.56 6.23 17.68
CA ALA A 200 8.90 5.66 16.37
C ALA A 200 7.79 5.95 15.33
N MET A 201 6.53 5.70 15.69
CA MET A 201 5.38 6.01 14.82
C MET A 201 5.17 7.52 14.60
N LEU A 202 5.62 8.38 15.53
CA LEU A 202 5.58 9.84 15.34
C LEU A 202 6.56 10.30 14.24
N ASP A 203 7.74 9.70 14.15
CA ASP A 203 8.70 10.06 13.11
C ASP A 203 8.22 9.59 11.72
N LYS A 204 7.66 8.38 11.62
CA LYS A 204 6.95 7.90 10.43
C LYS A 204 5.76 8.79 10.03
N TYR A 205 5.02 9.34 11.01
CA TYR A 205 3.94 10.31 10.76
C TYR A 205 4.44 11.64 10.19
N LYS A 206 5.60 12.15 10.65
CA LYS A 206 6.25 13.35 10.10
C LYS A 206 6.73 13.14 8.66
N ASN A 207 7.24 11.95 8.37
CA ASN A 207 7.79 11.55 7.07
C ASN A 207 6.73 11.21 6.01
N TYR A 208 5.46 11.12 6.40
CA TYR A 208 4.30 10.78 5.56
C TYR A 208 4.22 9.31 5.11
N ASP A 209 4.93 8.39 5.77
CA ASP A 209 4.97 6.95 5.47
C ASP A 209 3.57 6.32 5.41
N PHE A 210 2.72 6.72 6.35
CA PHE A 210 1.30 6.31 6.47
C PHE A 210 0.38 6.91 5.39
N GLY A 211 0.96 7.64 4.43
CA GLY A 211 0.25 8.30 3.35
C GLY A 211 -0.54 9.54 3.76
N ARG A 212 -1.36 10.00 2.81
CA ARG A 212 -2.07 11.29 2.87
C ARG A 212 -3.54 11.13 2.52
N CYS A 213 -4.39 11.88 3.23
CA CYS A 213 -5.84 11.80 3.09
C CYS A 213 -6.29 12.05 1.63
N PRO A 214 -7.19 11.21 1.07
CA PRO A 214 -7.64 11.37 -0.32
C PRO A 214 -8.63 12.51 -0.53
N ARG A 215 -9.24 13.09 0.52
CA ARG A 215 -10.15 14.23 0.38
C ARG A 215 -9.39 15.51 0.00
N VAL A 216 -9.74 16.09 -1.14
CA VAL A 216 -9.17 17.35 -1.67
C VAL A 216 -9.07 18.45 -0.61
N TYR A 217 -10.16 18.70 0.13
CA TYR A 217 -10.20 19.75 1.18
C TYR A 217 -9.45 19.41 2.48
N CYS A 218 -8.88 18.21 2.60
CA CYS A 218 -7.88 17.92 3.63
C CYS A 218 -6.48 18.40 3.22
N CYS A 219 -6.25 18.73 1.95
CA CYS A 219 -5.00 19.30 1.43
C CYS A 219 -3.78 18.39 1.66
N GLY A 220 -3.92 17.08 1.46
CA GLY A 220 -2.82 16.12 1.62
C GLY A 220 -2.34 15.91 3.06
N GLN A 221 -3.24 16.11 4.03
CA GLN A 221 -3.04 15.82 5.46
C GLN A 221 -2.41 14.44 5.70
N PRO A 222 -1.29 14.33 6.46
CA PRO A 222 -0.74 13.04 6.90
C PRO A 222 -1.76 12.27 7.74
N CYS A 223 -1.85 10.97 7.51
CA CYS A 223 -2.76 10.05 8.18
C CYS A 223 -2.02 9.14 9.15
N LEU A 224 -2.76 8.30 9.89
CA LEU A 224 -2.22 7.28 10.80
C LEU A 224 -2.84 5.92 10.42
N PRO A 225 -2.14 4.79 10.51
CA PRO A 225 -2.73 3.47 10.32
C PRO A 225 -3.79 3.19 11.40
N VAL A 226 -4.78 2.36 11.07
CA VAL A 226 -5.85 1.95 11.97
C VAL A 226 -6.48 0.62 11.54
N GLY A 227 -6.80 -0.23 12.51
CA GLY A 227 -7.66 -1.41 12.34
C GLY A 227 -9.13 -1.08 12.54
N GLN A 228 -10.03 -1.73 11.79
CA GLN A 228 -11.47 -1.64 12.05
C GLN A 228 -11.95 -2.67 13.09
N SER A 229 -11.05 -3.57 13.50
CA SER A 229 -11.23 -4.65 14.46
C SER A 229 -9.86 -4.97 15.06
N ASP A 230 -9.84 -5.36 16.34
CA ASP A 230 -8.65 -5.88 17.02
C ASP A 230 -8.55 -7.42 16.91
N ILE A 231 -9.49 -8.05 16.17
CA ILE A 231 -9.50 -9.50 15.89
C ILE A 231 -8.76 -9.76 14.56
N PRO A 232 -7.70 -10.59 14.54
CA PRO A 232 -6.99 -10.95 13.32
C PRO A 232 -7.89 -11.54 12.23
N ARG A 233 -7.49 -11.31 10.98
CA ARG A 233 -8.12 -11.71 9.72
C ARG A 233 -9.54 -11.14 9.52
N SER A 234 -9.99 -10.23 10.38
CA SER A 234 -11.30 -9.58 10.32
C SER A 234 -11.39 -8.45 9.28
N SER A 235 -10.30 -7.71 9.05
CA SER A 235 -10.25 -6.58 8.11
C SER A 235 -8.80 -6.15 7.88
N THR A 236 -8.42 -5.81 6.65
CA THR A 236 -7.09 -5.22 6.39
C THR A 236 -6.95 -3.82 6.97
N VAL A 237 -5.73 -3.29 7.05
CA VAL A 237 -5.42 -1.96 7.58
C VAL A 237 -6.10 -0.83 6.79
N LYS A 238 -6.42 0.25 7.48
CA LYS A 238 -6.98 1.50 6.94
C LYS A 238 -6.11 2.68 7.39
N ILE A 239 -6.32 3.85 6.82
CA ILE A 239 -5.67 5.09 7.25
C ILE A 239 -6.71 6.08 7.78
N TYR A 240 -6.51 6.55 9.01
CA TYR A 240 -7.33 7.57 9.68
C TYR A 240 -6.80 8.97 9.38
N CYS A 241 -7.67 9.89 8.96
CA CYS A 241 -7.32 11.28 8.72
C CYS A 241 -7.73 12.18 9.89
N PRO A 242 -6.77 12.78 10.64
CA PRO A 242 -7.08 13.64 11.79
C PRO A 242 -7.74 14.99 11.43
N LYS A 243 -7.83 15.37 10.15
CA LYS A 243 -8.42 16.64 9.68
C LYS A 243 -9.89 16.53 9.24
N CYS A 244 -10.36 15.32 8.95
CA CYS A 244 -11.76 15.05 8.64
C CYS A 244 -12.40 13.95 9.50
N GLU A 245 -11.63 13.36 10.43
CA GLU A 245 -12.11 12.44 11.48
C GLU A 245 -12.77 11.19 10.90
N ASP A 246 -12.12 10.61 9.89
CA ASP A 246 -12.70 9.64 8.95
C ASP A 246 -11.61 8.69 8.40
N ILE A 247 -12.00 7.50 7.93
CA ILE A 247 -11.09 6.41 7.56
C ILE A 247 -11.12 6.07 6.06
N TYR A 248 -9.97 5.64 5.52
CA TYR A 248 -9.77 5.36 4.10
C TYR A 248 -8.95 4.09 3.87
N TYR A 249 -9.03 3.54 2.66
CA TYR A 249 -8.08 2.51 2.21
C TYR A 249 -6.70 3.14 1.96
N PRO A 250 -5.59 2.42 2.21
CA PRO A 250 -4.26 2.81 1.73
C PRO A 250 -4.26 3.02 0.21
N ARG A 251 -3.36 3.88 -0.29
CA ARG A 251 -3.20 4.10 -1.74
C ARG A 251 -2.32 3.05 -2.40
N SER A 252 -1.35 2.50 -1.68
CA SER A 252 -0.53 1.39 -2.15
C SER A 252 -1.34 0.09 -2.15
N LYS A 253 -1.28 -0.68 -3.24
CA LYS A 253 -1.91 -2.02 -3.28
C LYS A 253 -1.20 -3.00 -2.33
N TYR A 254 0.10 -2.83 -2.13
CA TYR A 254 0.92 -3.70 -1.29
C TYR A 254 0.52 -3.58 0.20
N GLN A 255 0.35 -2.34 0.69
CA GLN A 255 -0.20 -2.03 2.02
C GLN A 255 -1.65 -2.54 2.22
N GLY A 256 -2.41 -2.75 1.13
CA GLY A 256 -3.83 -3.08 1.18
C GLY A 256 -4.16 -4.47 1.77
N ASN A 257 -3.16 -5.34 1.88
CA ASN A 257 -3.29 -6.73 2.35
C ASN A 257 -2.96 -6.93 3.84
N ILE A 258 -2.23 -6.00 4.47
CA ILE A 258 -1.81 -6.13 5.88
C ILE A 258 -3.03 -6.13 6.80
N ASP A 259 -2.99 -6.93 7.86
CA ASP A 259 -4.07 -6.99 8.85
C ASP A 259 -4.26 -5.67 9.61
N GLY A 260 -5.50 -5.25 9.80
CA GLY A 260 -5.84 -4.09 10.62
C GLY A 260 -5.57 -4.34 12.11
N ALA A 261 -5.66 -5.60 12.57
CA ALA A 261 -5.40 -5.96 13.96
C ALA A 261 -3.97 -5.65 14.41
N TYR A 262 -3.00 -5.56 13.49
CA TYR A 262 -1.60 -5.23 13.78
C TYR A 262 -1.35 -3.74 14.07
N PHE A 263 -2.38 -2.90 13.92
CA PHE A 263 -2.39 -1.48 14.31
C PHE A 263 -3.52 -1.17 15.30
N GLY A 264 -4.56 -2.01 15.30
CA GLY A 264 -5.68 -1.95 16.24
C GLY A 264 -6.60 -0.73 16.06
N THR A 265 -7.70 -0.74 16.80
CA THR A 265 -8.71 0.32 16.81
C THR A 265 -8.25 1.57 17.58
N THR A 266 -7.35 1.39 18.54
CA THR A 266 -7.02 2.43 19.56
C THR A 266 -5.88 3.37 19.13
N PHE A 267 -4.89 2.89 18.38
CA PHE A 267 -3.64 3.61 18.12
C PHE A 267 -3.80 5.08 17.66
N PRO A 268 -4.53 5.42 16.59
CA PRO A 268 -4.57 6.80 16.09
C PRO A 268 -5.24 7.76 17.07
N HIS A 269 -6.17 7.27 17.89
CA HIS A 269 -6.86 8.07 18.88
C HIS A 269 -5.97 8.39 20.08
N LEU A 270 -5.24 7.37 20.58
CA LEU A 270 -4.28 7.55 21.67
C LEU A 270 -3.08 8.41 21.24
N PHE A 271 -2.53 8.17 20.04
CA PHE A 271 -1.47 8.98 19.44
C PHE A 271 -1.83 10.47 19.41
N LEU A 272 -3.07 10.81 19.02
CA LEU A 272 -3.56 12.19 18.97
C LEU A 272 -4.01 12.73 20.34
N MET A 273 -4.12 11.90 21.38
CA MET A 273 -4.22 12.35 22.78
C MET A 273 -2.83 12.74 23.31
N THR A 274 -1.83 11.88 23.12
CA THR A 274 -0.42 12.13 23.49
C THR A 274 0.16 13.35 22.77
N TYR A 275 0.07 13.37 21.43
CA TYR A 275 0.60 14.44 20.60
C TYR A 275 -0.50 15.44 20.19
N GLY A 276 -1.26 15.93 21.17
CA GLY A 276 -2.42 16.81 20.95
C GLY A 276 -2.13 18.09 20.16
N HIS A 277 -0.87 18.55 20.14
CA HIS A 277 -0.41 19.70 19.33
C HIS A 277 -0.37 19.43 17.82
N LEU A 278 -0.41 18.16 17.38
CA LEU A 278 -0.47 17.75 15.98
C LEU A 278 -1.90 17.67 15.42
N LYS A 279 -2.93 17.90 16.24
CA LYS A 279 -4.33 17.92 15.80
C LYS A 279 -4.56 19.09 14.83
N PRO A 280 -4.86 18.85 13.55
CA PRO A 280 -5.03 19.91 12.56
C PRO A 280 -6.37 20.64 12.76
N GLN A 281 -6.43 21.90 12.31
CA GLN A 281 -7.71 22.60 12.21
C GLN A 281 -8.61 21.91 11.18
N LYS A 282 -9.90 21.72 11.53
CA LYS A 282 -10.90 21.09 10.66
C LYS A 282 -11.02 21.84 9.32
N ALA A 283 -11.30 21.10 8.25
CA ALA A 283 -11.41 21.67 6.91
C ALA A 283 -12.50 22.76 6.85
N SER A 284 -12.10 24.00 6.57
CA SER A 284 -12.99 25.18 6.48
C SER A 284 -13.83 25.22 5.20
N GLN A 285 -13.60 24.30 4.27
CA GLN A 285 -14.31 24.20 2.99
C GLN A 285 -14.80 22.77 2.76
N SER A 286 -15.99 22.66 2.17
CA SER A 286 -16.57 21.42 1.68
C SER A 286 -16.84 21.53 0.17
N TYR A 287 -16.95 20.39 -0.51
CA TYR A 287 -17.40 20.40 -1.91
C TYR A 287 -18.78 21.04 -2.03
N VAL A 288 -18.94 21.94 -3.00
CA VAL A 288 -20.22 22.57 -3.35
C VAL A 288 -20.55 22.15 -4.78
N PRO A 289 -21.44 21.15 -4.98
CA PRO A 289 -21.80 20.70 -6.31
C PRO A 289 -22.50 21.81 -7.10
N ARG A 290 -22.14 21.93 -8.38
CA ARG A 290 -22.68 22.97 -9.28
C ARG A 290 -22.97 22.43 -10.67
N ILE A 291 -24.04 22.92 -11.28
CA ILE A 291 -24.41 22.69 -12.68
C ILE A 291 -24.55 24.07 -13.34
N PHE A 292 -23.84 24.31 -14.44
CA PHE A 292 -23.75 25.62 -15.11
C PHE A 292 -23.47 26.80 -14.14
N GLY A 293 -22.65 26.55 -13.11
CA GLY A 293 -22.31 27.53 -12.07
C GLY A 293 -23.31 27.63 -10.91
N PHE A 294 -24.58 27.27 -11.11
CA PHE A 294 -25.61 27.26 -10.06
C PHE A 294 -25.35 26.13 -9.05
N LYS A 295 -25.55 26.41 -7.75
CA LYS A 295 -25.44 25.38 -6.70
C LYS A 295 -26.62 24.41 -6.82
N ILE A 296 -26.36 23.10 -6.71
CA ILE A 296 -27.45 22.12 -6.60
C ILE A 296 -28.09 22.27 -5.19
N HIS A 297 -29.42 22.27 -5.13
CA HIS A 297 -30.15 22.20 -3.85
C HIS A 297 -29.98 20.81 -3.21
N ARG A 298 -30.14 20.70 -1.88
CA ARG A 298 -30.24 19.37 -1.26
C ARG A 298 -31.64 18.81 -1.52
N PRO A 299 -31.77 17.50 -1.80
CA PRO A 299 -33.09 16.84 -1.76
C PRO A 299 -33.63 16.80 -0.32
#